data_AF-A0A3A1XHX0-F1
#
_entry.id   AF-A0A3A1XHX0-F1
#
_cell.length_a   1.000
_cell.length_b   1.000
_cell.length_c   1.000
_cell.angle_alpha   90.00
_cell.angle_beta   90.00
_cell.angle_gamma   90.00
#
_symmetry.space_group_name_H-M   'P 1'
#
loop_
_entity.id
_entity.type
_entity.pdbx_description
1 polymer ?
#
loop_
_entity_poly.entity_id
_entity_poly.type
_entity_poly.pdbx_seq_one_letter_code
_entity_poly.pdbx_strand_id
1 'polypeptide(L)'
;INKDSNVTNSDKYKYATTTEKKTAFDTALSEAKNLINNLTTPSADGTTPKYGKITLDTKENKQKALDEALKKLQDAVAALDGKEQKPTPAPSVDKSGLKALVDAAGQVKDSDAYKYADANKQGAYDKAISDGQSVLAKTDATADEVTNAVNAINTAKTALDGKKPEPAPTPTPTPTPAPSVDKSGLQHEIANSGDVKKSDDYNNAPSDKKQAYDHALDHANEVNKDPNATQDQVNQAAEDLKKAENDLKPTPTPTPTPSPLPTPGAGTGNAGSGSEAGYGVNDNAPTTVDKGELNIQINSAESDLQPGNAGSGNAGNTNAGAGANSGNAAGSNAGSNANNAANGANSAAVNAAVESNQA
;
A
#
# COMPACT_ATOMS: atom_id res chain seq x y z
N ILE A 1 -58.34 55.20 -2.80
CA ILE A 1 -58.40 54.27 -1.63
C ILE A 1 -58.30 52.81 -2.05
N ASN A 2 -59.06 52.32 -3.03
CA ASN A 2 -58.99 50.91 -3.47
C ASN A 2 -57.61 50.44 -4.01
N LYS A 3 -56.66 51.35 -4.23
CA LYS A 3 -55.27 51.04 -4.62
C LYS A 3 -54.31 50.93 -3.41
N ASP A 4 -54.80 51.11 -2.19
CA ASP A 4 -54.05 51.02 -0.93
C ASP A 4 -53.21 49.74 -0.86
N SER A 5 -53.85 48.58 -1.06
CA SER A 5 -53.18 47.27 -1.04
C SER A 5 -52.06 47.14 -2.07
N ASN A 6 -52.17 47.83 -3.22
CA ASN A 6 -51.12 47.85 -4.23
C ASN A 6 -49.93 48.72 -3.81
N VAL A 7 -50.17 49.77 -3.02
CA VAL A 7 -49.10 50.65 -2.51
C VAL A 7 -48.43 50.04 -1.29
N THR A 8 -49.20 49.53 -0.32
CA THR A 8 -48.66 48.91 0.90
C THR A 8 -47.90 47.62 0.64
N ASN A 9 -48.23 46.89 -0.43
CA ASN A 9 -47.45 45.74 -0.90
C ASN A 9 -46.30 46.10 -1.84
N SER A 10 -46.12 47.37 -2.22
CA SER A 10 -45.04 47.78 -3.11
C SER A 10 -43.70 47.88 -2.35
N ASP A 11 -42.62 47.63 -3.07
CA ASP A 11 -41.25 47.80 -2.54
C ASP A 11 -40.99 49.24 -2.08
N LYS A 12 -41.63 50.22 -2.73
CA LYS A 12 -41.56 51.63 -2.34
C LYS A 12 -42.05 51.89 -0.91
N TYR A 13 -43.10 51.17 -0.49
CA TYR A 13 -43.62 51.26 0.87
C TYR A 13 -42.90 50.33 1.84
N LYS A 14 -42.70 49.06 1.44
CA LYS A 14 -42.08 48.02 2.29
C LYS A 14 -40.67 48.39 2.71
N TYR A 15 -39.90 48.97 1.80
CA TYR A 15 -38.50 49.36 1.99
C TYR A 15 -38.29 50.88 2.01
N ALA A 16 -39.34 51.66 2.29
CA ALA A 16 -39.22 53.12 2.43
C ALA A 16 -38.07 53.46 3.40
N THR A 17 -37.24 54.44 3.03
CA THR A 17 -35.97 54.68 3.73
C THR A 17 -36.15 55.18 5.16
N THR A 18 -37.32 55.75 5.48
CA THR A 18 -37.64 56.21 6.82
C THR A 18 -39.05 55.82 7.25
N THR A 19 -39.23 55.62 8.55
CA THR A 19 -40.53 55.30 9.14
C THR A 19 -41.52 56.45 8.96
N GLU A 20 -41.06 57.70 8.96
CA GLU A 20 -41.88 58.89 8.80
C GLU A 20 -42.62 58.91 7.46
N LYS A 21 -41.99 58.42 6.37
CA LYS A 21 -42.62 58.35 5.05
C LYS A 21 -43.77 57.34 5.02
N LYS A 22 -43.61 56.20 5.70
CA LYS A 22 -44.66 55.19 5.85
C LYS A 22 -45.80 55.74 6.69
N THR A 23 -45.49 56.33 7.84
CA THR A 23 -46.46 56.98 8.71
C THR A 23 -47.22 58.09 7.99
N ALA A 24 -46.56 58.89 7.14
CA ALA A 24 -47.20 59.94 6.36
C ALA A 24 -48.21 59.38 5.34
N PHE A 25 -47.85 58.29 4.64
CA PHE A 25 -48.77 57.58 3.76
C PHE A 25 -49.96 56.98 4.53
N ASP A 26 -49.69 56.26 5.63
CA ASP A 26 -50.73 55.61 6.44
C ASP A 26 -51.69 56.65 7.05
N THR A 27 -51.16 57.79 7.50
CA THR A 27 -51.95 58.92 8.01
C THR A 27 -52.81 59.53 6.93
N ALA A 28 -52.25 59.87 5.76
CA ALA A 28 -53.01 60.45 4.65
C ALA A 28 -54.10 59.50 4.15
N LEU A 29 -53.83 58.20 4.15
CA LEU A 29 -54.77 57.15 3.79
C LEU A 29 -55.92 57.03 4.80
N SER A 30 -55.60 57.08 6.11
CA SER A 30 -56.59 57.08 7.19
C SER A 30 -57.48 58.32 7.14
N GLU A 31 -56.89 59.49 6.95
CA GLU A 31 -57.63 60.75 6.77
C GLU A 31 -58.58 60.71 5.56
N ALA A 32 -58.13 60.17 4.43
CA ALA A 32 -58.97 60.01 3.24
C ALA A 32 -60.13 59.02 3.49
N LYS A 33 -59.89 57.91 4.21
CA LYS A 33 -60.95 56.95 4.61
C LYS A 33 -61.97 57.61 5.55
N ASN A 34 -61.50 58.34 6.55
CA ASN A 34 -62.36 59.08 7.48
C ASN A 34 -63.19 60.15 6.79
N LEU A 35 -62.63 60.87 5.81
CA LEU A 35 -63.38 61.82 5.00
C LEU A 35 -64.53 61.14 4.24
N ILE A 36 -64.28 60.01 3.58
CA ILE A 36 -65.34 59.29 2.87
C ILE A 36 -66.44 58.85 3.83
N ASN A 37 -66.08 58.36 5.02
CA ASN A 37 -67.06 58.02 6.05
C ASN A 37 -67.88 59.26 6.42
N ASN A 38 -67.25 60.37 6.78
CA ASN A 38 -67.94 61.63 7.14
C ASN A 38 -68.83 62.20 6.02
N LEU A 39 -68.55 61.88 4.76
CA LEU A 39 -69.38 62.28 3.61
C LEU A 39 -70.56 61.34 3.34
N THR A 40 -70.48 60.08 3.79
CA THR A 40 -71.45 59.02 3.50
C THR A 40 -72.30 58.63 4.69
N THR A 41 -71.85 58.94 5.91
CA THR A 41 -72.57 58.68 7.17
C THR A 41 -72.98 59.98 7.85
N PRO A 42 -74.27 60.21 8.15
CA PRO A 42 -74.74 61.35 8.93
C PRO A 42 -74.12 61.38 10.34
N SER A 43 -73.79 62.56 10.85
CA SER A 43 -73.23 62.67 12.22
C SER A 43 -74.28 62.30 13.27
N ALA A 44 -73.91 61.42 14.20
CA ALA A 44 -74.80 60.94 15.26
C ALA A 44 -75.16 62.01 16.31
N ASP A 45 -74.33 63.05 16.44
CA ASP A 45 -74.46 64.15 17.40
C ASP A 45 -75.05 65.43 16.80
N GLY A 46 -75.45 65.40 15.52
CA GLY A 46 -75.98 66.57 14.80
C GLY A 46 -74.93 67.64 14.46
N THR A 47 -73.64 67.43 14.79
CA THR A 47 -72.58 68.35 14.40
C THR A 47 -72.21 68.18 12.93
N THR A 48 -71.83 69.26 12.25
CA THR A 48 -71.37 69.15 10.86
C THR A 48 -69.92 68.66 10.84
N PRO A 49 -69.63 67.52 10.19
CA PRO A 49 -68.28 66.96 10.13
C PRO A 49 -67.27 67.92 9.48
N LYS A 50 -66.00 67.75 9.81
CA LYS A 50 -64.89 68.57 9.30
C LYS A 50 -63.77 67.73 8.71
N TYR A 51 -63.02 68.32 7.80
CA TYR A 51 -61.75 67.81 7.29
C TYR A 51 -60.70 68.89 7.39
N GLY A 52 -59.71 68.71 8.28
CA GLY A 52 -58.79 69.78 8.65
C GLY A 52 -59.54 71.03 9.13
N LYS A 53 -59.47 72.12 8.37
CA LYS A 53 -60.16 73.39 8.65
C LYS A 53 -61.48 73.57 7.88
N ILE A 54 -61.85 72.61 7.02
CA ILE A 54 -63.02 72.70 6.14
C ILE A 54 -64.24 72.08 6.83
N THR A 55 -65.34 72.83 6.90
CA THR A 55 -66.65 72.32 7.33
C THR A 55 -67.39 71.67 6.16
N LEU A 56 -67.92 70.47 6.32
CA LEU A 56 -68.55 69.69 5.24
C LEU A 56 -70.05 70.02 5.07
N ASP A 57 -70.38 71.30 4.98
CA ASP A 57 -71.75 71.85 4.92
C ASP A 57 -72.27 72.07 3.48
N THR A 58 -71.39 72.47 2.57
CA THR A 58 -71.73 72.78 1.17
C THR A 58 -71.11 71.78 0.19
N LYS A 59 -71.68 71.68 -1.02
CA LYS A 59 -71.09 70.84 -2.09
C LYS A 59 -69.66 71.26 -2.41
N GLU A 60 -69.39 72.56 -2.39
CA GLU A 60 -68.11 73.16 -2.72
C GLU A 60 -67.04 72.85 -1.66
N ASN A 61 -67.38 72.96 -0.36
CA ASN A 61 -66.48 72.56 0.72
C ASN A 61 -66.20 71.05 0.72
N LYS A 62 -67.22 70.22 0.43
CA LYS A 62 -67.04 68.76 0.31
C LYS A 62 -66.10 68.40 -0.83
N GLN A 63 -66.23 69.05 -1.98
CA GLN A 63 -65.31 68.85 -3.11
C GLN A 63 -63.89 69.29 -2.74
N LYS A 64 -63.75 70.47 -2.13
CA LYS A 64 -62.44 70.97 -1.68
C LYS A 64 -61.75 70.02 -0.71
N ALA A 65 -62.48 69.45 0.25
CA ALA A 65 -61.94 68.46 1.18
C ALA A 65 -61.49 67.18 0.46
N LEU A 66 -62.26 66.70 -0.53
CA LEU A 66 -61.88 65.55 -1.35
C LEU A 66 -60.60 65.80 -2.14
N ASP A 67 -60.47 66.98 -2.74
CA ASP A 67 -59.30 67.37 -3.53
C ASP A 67 -58.06 67.50 -2.64
N GLU A 68 -58.18 68.10 -1.44
CA GLU A 68 -57.09 68.20 -0.47
C GLU A 68 -56.65 66.82 0.05
N ALA A 69 -57.60 65.94 0.38
CA ALA A 69 -57.30 64.57 0.82
C ALA A 69 -56.64 63.74 -0.28
N LEU A 70 -57.13 63.85 -1.52
CA LEU A 70 -56.54 63.17 -2.66
C LEU A 70 -55.11 63.65 -2.91
N LYS A 71 -54.89 64.97 -2.88
CA LYS A 71 -53.56 65.54 -3.08
C LYS A 71 -52.59 65.10 -1.99
N LYS A 72 -53.00 65.16 -0.72
CA LYS A 72 -52.15 64.73 0.41
C LYS A 72 -51.76 63.25 0.30
N LEU A 73 -52.71 62.39 -0.11
CA LEU A 73 -52.42 60.97 -0.33
C LEU A 73 -51.47 60.76 -1.52
N GLN A 74 -51.65 61.49 -2.63
CA GLN A 74 -50.75 61.43 -3.79
C GLN A 74 -49.33 61.88 -3.45
N ASP A 75 -49.19 62.97 -2.71
CA ASP A 75 -47.89 63.50 -2.28
C ASP A 75 -47.18 62.50 -1.35
N ALA A 76 -47.92 61.86 -0.44
CA ALA A 76 -47.37 60.82 0.43
C ALA A 76 -46.93 59.57 -0.36
N VAL A 77 -47.69 59.14 -1.37
CA VAL A 77 -47.28 58.06 -2.29
C VAL A 77 -46.03 58.44 -3.07
N ALA A 78 -45.94 59.67 -3.58
CA ALA A 78 -44.79 60.15 -4.33
C ALA A 78 -43.52 60.26 -3.47
N ALA A 79 -43.68 60.52 -2.16
CA ALA A 79 -42.58 60.59 -1.21
C ALA A 79 -41.99 59.22 -0.83
N LEU A 80 -42.72 58.12 -1.05
CA LEU A 80 -42.23 56.76 -0.84
C LEU A 80 -41.08 56.45 -1.81
N ASP A 81 -39.92 56.12 -1.25
CA ASP A 81 -38.65 56.00 -1.96
C ASP A 81 -37.98 54.64 -1.77
N GLY A 82 -38.71 53.66 -1.21
CA GLY A 82 -38.20 52.32 -1.07
C GLY A 82 -37.79 51.75 -2.43
N LYS A 83 -36.66 51.05 -2.43
CA LYS A 83 -36.13 50.38 -3.60
C LYS A 83 -36.20 48.89 -3.36
N GLU A 84 -36.43 48.14 -4.44
CA GLU A 84 -36.33 46.70 -4.43
C GLU A 84 -34.96 46.30 -3.85
N GLN A 85 -34.97 45.62 -2.71
CA GLN A 85 -33.74 45.05 -2.18
C GLN A 85 -33.43 43.78 -2.96
N LYS A 86 -32.43 43.86 -3.84
CA LYS A 86 -31.82 42.65 -4.39
C LYS A 86 -31.33 41.83 -3.19
N PRO A 87 -31.76 40.57 -3.02
CA PRO A 87 -31.28 39.76 -1.90
C PRO A 87 -29.76 39.74 -1.95
N THR A 88 -29.15 40.20 -0.85
CA THR A 88 -27.71 40.04 -0.64
C THR A 88 -27.46 38.54 -0.70
N PRO A 89 -26.58 38.05 -1.59
CA PRO A 89 -26.20 36.64 -1.59
C PRO A 89 -25.79 36.26 -0.17
N ALA A 90 -26.35 35.17 0.36
CA ALA A 90 -25.90 34.64 1.63
C ALA A 90 -24.37 34.49 1.58
N PRO A 91 -23.64 34.81 2.66
CA PRO A 91 -22.19 34.63 2.68
C PRO A 91 -21.87 33.19 2.28
N SER A 92 -21.22 33.03 1.14
CA SER A 92 -20.78 31.72 0.67
C SER A 92 -19.56 31.33 1.48
N VAL A 93 -19.70 30.30 2.33
CA VAL A 93 -18.59 29.75 3.11
C VAL A 93 -17.68 28.97 2.18
N ASP A 94 -16.38 29.28 2.19
CA ASP A 94 -15.38 28.54 1.43
C ASP A 94 -15.24 27.11 1.98
N LYS A 95 -15.43 26.13 1.10
CA LYS A 95 -15.37 24.69 1.38
C LYS A 95 -14.24 23.99 0.64
N SER A 96 -13.39 24.73 -0.05
CA SER A 96 -12.34 24.18 -0.92
C SER A 96 -11.37 23.26 -0.16
N GLY A 97 -10.92 23.69 1.02
CA GLY A 97 -10.03 22.89 1.87
C GLY A 97 -10.65 21.57 2.36
N LEU A 98 -11.93 21.61 2.77
CA LEU A 98 -12.66 20.42 3.18
C LEU A 98 -12.84 19.44 2.01
N LYS A 99 -13.18 19.96 0.82
CA LYS A 99 -13.32 19.15 -0.38
C LYS A 99 -12.02 18.44 -0.75
N ALA A 100 -10.89 19.16 -0.72
CA ALA A 100 -9.59 18.57 -1.03
C ALA A 100 -9.23 17.39 -0.09
N LEU A 101 -9.56 17.49 1.20
CA LEU A 101 -9.33 16.41 2.16
C LEU A 101 -10.21 15.18 1.90
N VAL A 102 -11.49 15.40 1.57
CA VAL A 102 -12.42 14.32 1.22
C VAL A 102 -12.00 13.63 -0.08
N ASP A 103 -11.60 14.39 -1.10
CA ASP A 103 -11.13 13.85 -2.38
C ASP A 103 -9.85 13.00 -2.19
N ALA A 104 -8.94 13.44 -1.31
CA ALA A 104 -7.69 12.72 -1.00
C ALA A 104 -7.88 11.46 -0.12
N ALA A 105 -9.10 11.19 0.38
CA ALA A 105 -9.35 10.11 1.32
C ALA A 105 -8.96 8.73 0.78
N GLY A 106 -9.16 8.48 -0.52
CA GLY A 106 -8.76 7.23 -1.17
C GLY A 106 -7.25 6.97 -1.04
N GLN A 107 -6.44 7.99 -1.28
CA GLN A 107 -4.98 7.88 -1.20
C GLN A 107 -4.49 7.59 0.23
N VAL A 108 -5.16 8.17 1.24
CA VAL A 108 -4.85 7.89 2.65
C VAL A 108 -5.20 6.45 3.00
N LYS A 109 -6.35 5.94 2.53
CA LYS A 109 -6.79 4.55 2.76
C LYS A 109 -5.88 3.52 2.09
N ASP A 110 -5.21 3.89 1.02
CA ASP A 110 -4.24 3.03 0.34
C ASP A 110 -2.87 2.96 1.04
N SER A 111 -2.60 3.83 2.00
CA SER A 111 -1.34 3.85 2.75
C SER A 111 -1.24 2.73 3.78
N ASP A 112 -0.01 2.29 4.07
CA ASP A 112 0.25 1.34 5.16
C ASP A 112 -0.17 1.91 6.53
N ALA A 113 -0.06 3.23 6.71
CA ALA A 113 -0.50 3.93 7.92
C ALA A 113 -1.99 3.71 8.20
N TYR A 114 -2.83 3.63 7.16
CA TYR A 114 -4.24 3.29 7.32
C TYR A 114 -4.44 1.77 7.37
N LYS A 115 -3.93 1.00 6.40
CA LYS A 115 -4.20 -0.45 6.26
C LYS A 115 -3.84 -1.27 7.49
N TYR A 116 -2.79 -0.87 8.20
CA TYR A 116 -2.27 -1.56 9.37
C TYR A 116 -2.52 -0.79 10.69
N ALA A 117 -3.27 0.32 10.67
CA ALA A 117 -3.66 1.01 11.91
C ALA A 117 -4.69 0.21 12.71
N ASP A 118 -4.79 0.52 13.99
CA ASP A 118 -5.88 0.00 14.84
C ASP A 118 -7.26 0.31 14.23
N ALA A 119 -8.19 -0.64 14.35
CA ALA A 119 -9.53 -0.53 13.77
C ALA A 119 -10.29 0.70 14.25
N ASN A 120 -10.07 1.15 15.50
CA ASN A 120 -10.71 2.36 16.00
C ASN A 120 -10.15 3.62 15.33
N LYS A 121 -8.86 3.64 14.99
CA LYS A 121 -8.22 4.76 14.28
C LYS A 121 -8.66 4.81 12.82
N GLN A 122 -8.75 3.65 12.15
CA GLN A 122 -9.35 3.53 10.81
C GLN A 122 -10.79 4.05 10.82
N GLY A 123 -11.61 3.56 11.76
CA GLY A 123 -13.00 3.97 11.91
C GLY A 123 -13.17 5.46 12.23
N ALA A 124 -12.28 6.03 13.04
CA ALA A 124 -12.28 7.47 13.34
C ALA A 124 -12.00 8.31 12.08
N TYR A 125 -11.04 7.89 11.25
CA TYR A 125 -10.75 8.55 9.97
C TYR A 125 -11.92 8.43 9.00
N ASP A 126 -12.50 7.24 8.86
CA ASP A 126 -13.66 7.00 7.98
C ASP A 126 -14.88 7.83 8.39
N LYS A 127 -15.15 7.89 9.69
CA LYS A 127 -16.22 8.71 10.24
C LYS A 127 -15.96 10.19 9.96
N ALA A 128 -14.75 10.69 10.18
CA ALA A 128 -14.41 12.09 9.91
C ALA A 128 -14.59 12.46 8.42
N ILE A 129 -14.24 11.56 7.50
CA ILE A 129 -14.48 11.75 6.05
C ILE A 129 -15.98 11.79 5.74
N SER A 130 -16.77 10.89 6.30
CA SER A 130 -18.23 10.86 6.13
C SER A 130 -18.92 12.11 6.69
N ASP A 131 -18.49 12.57 7.86
CA ASP A 131 -18.98 13.81 8.48
C ASP A 131 -18.61 15.02 7.62
N GLY A 132 -17.38 15.06 7.08
CA GLY A 132 -16.92 16.09 6.14
C GLY A 132 -17.73 16.13 4.85
N GLN A 133 -18.07 14.97 4.27
CA GLN A 133 -18.97 14.88 3.11
C GLN A 133 -20.36 15.45 3.42
N SER A 134 -20.88 15.20 4.62
CA SER A 134 -22.17 15.74 5.06
C SER A 134 -22.14 17.27 5.17
N VAL A 135 -21.05 17.86 5.67
CA VAL A 135 -20.85 19.31 5.72
C VAL A 135 -20.72 19.93 4.32
N LEU A 136 -20.06 19.24 3.37
CA LEU A 136 -19.99 19.70 1.98
C LEU A 136 -21.38 19.81 1.32
N ALA A 137 -22.26 18.83 1.59
CA ALA A 137 -23.59 18.76 1.01
C ALA A 137 -24.59 19.81 1.58
N LYS A 138 -24.34 20.35 2.78
CA LYS A 138 -25.20 21.36 3.41
C LYS A 138 -25.10 22.71 2.69
N THR A 139 -26.22 23.22 2.18
CA THR A 139 -26.28 24.52 1.47
C THR A 139 -26.05 25.72 2.39
N ASP A 140 -26.33 25.56 3.68
CA ASP A 140 -26.26 26.57 4.74
C ASP A 140 -25.17 26.29 5.78
N ALA A 141 -24.19 25.43 5.46
CA ALA A 141 -23.08 25.12 6.35
C ALA A 141 -22.36 26.39 6.81
N THR A 142 -22.10 26.48 8.11
CA THR A 142 -21.38 27.60 8.73
C THR A 142 -19.86 27.46 8.59
N ALA A 143 -19.12 28.56 8.74
CA ALA A 143 -17.65 28.52 8.73
C ALA A 143 -17.06 27.63 9.84
N ASP A 144 -17.72 27.59 10.99
CA ASP A 144 -17.32 26.74 12.12
C ASP A 144 -17.51 25.26 11.82
N GLU A 145 -18.63 24.87 11.19
CA GLU A 145 -18.85 23.48 10.76
C GLU A 145 -17.78 23.01 9.77
N VAL A 146 -17.42 23.86 8.80
CA VAL A 146 -16.36 23.56 7.83
C VAL A 146 -15.01 23.42 8.53
N THR A 147 -14.67 24.35 9.41
CA THR A 147 -13.40 24.35 10.17
C THR A 147 -13.30 23.11 11.06
N ASN A 148 -14.37 22.77 11.79
CA ASN A 148 -14.41 21.59 12.65
C ASN A 148 -14.26 20.30 11.85
N ALA A 149 -14.90 20.19 10.68
CA ALA A 149 -14.75 19.02 9.81
C ALA A 149 -13.31 18.87 9.28
N VAL A 150 -12.69 19.97 8.84
CA VAL A 150 -11.28 20.00 8.40
C VAL A 150 -10.35 19.53 9.53
N ASN A 151 -10.54 20.07 10.74
CA ASN A 151 -9.73 19.70 11.90
C ASN A 151 -9.92 18.24 12.31
N ALA A 152 -11.15 17.74 12.28
CA ALA A 152 -11.46 16.34 12.59
C ALA A 152 -10.77 15.37 11.62
N ILE A 153 -10.84 15.65 10.31
CA ILE A 153 -10.19 14.83 9.29
C ILE A 153 -8.66 14.84 9.47
N ASN A 154 -8.07 16.02 9.66
CA ASN A 154 -6.63 16.13 9.86
C ASN A 154 -6.17 15.41 11.14
N THR A 155 -6.90 15.58 12.24
CA THR A 155 -6.60 14.90 13.51
C THR A 155 -6.65 13.39 13.35
N ALA A 156 -7.72 12.86 12.76
CA ALA A 156 -7.86 11.42 12.52
C ALA A 156 -6.79 10.89 11.56
N LYS A 157 -6.45 11.64 10.50
CA LYS A 157 -5.37 11.31 9.57
C LYS A 157 -4.02 11.22 10.28
N THR A 158 -3.70 12.17 11.15
CA THR A 158 -2.44 12.16 11.93
C THR A 158 -2.38 11.04 12.96
N ALA A 159 -3.53 10.54 13.41
CA ALA A 159 -3.60 9.44 14.36
C ALA A 159 -3.38 8.06 13.73
N LEU A 160 -3.39 7.94 12.40
CA LEU A 160 -3.11 6.70 11.67
C LEU A 160 -1.62 6.34 11.80
N ASP A 161 -1.35 5.28 12.53
CA ASP A 161 -0.02 4.85 12.96
C ASP A 161 0.35 3.44 12.46
N GLY A 162 -0.41 2.91 11.51
CA GLY A 162 -0.20 1.58 10.95
C GLY A 162 1.21 1.36 10.43
N LYS A 163 1.79 0.21 10.76
CA LYS A 163 3.08 -0.23 10.25
C LYS A 163 2.89 -1.59 9.61
N LYS A 164 3.28 -1.69 8.33
CA LYS A 164 3.30 -2.95 7.62
C LYS A 164 4.20 -3.93 8.39
N PRO A 165 3.71 -5.13 8.76
CA PRO A 165 4.55 -6.13 9.37
C PRO A 165 5.72 -6.45 8.45
N GLU A 166 6.94 -6.37 8.98
CA GLU A 166 8.09 -6.93 8.30
C GLU A 166 7.92 -8.45 8.24
N PRO A 167 8.26 -9.09 7.10
CA PRO A 167 8.27 -10.54 7.04
C PRO A 167 9.18 -11.05 8.15
N ALA A 168 8.70 -12.04 8.92
CA ALA A 168 9.52 -12.69 9.93
C ALA A 168 10.83 -13.13 9.28
N PRO A 169 11.99 -12.95 9.95
CA PRO A 169 13.25 -13.47 9.44
C PRO A 169 13.05 -14.96 9.18
N THR A 170 13.24 -15.38 7.93
CA THR A 170 13.34 -16.80 7.59
C THR A 170 14.37 -17.40 8.54
N PRO A 171 14.07 -18.52 9.24
CA PRO A 171 15.04 -19.13 10.13
C PRO A 171 16.28 -19.41 9.29
N THR A 172 17.41 -18.78 9.63
CA THR A 172 18.71 -19.14 9.10
C THR A 172 18.86 -20.64 9.33
N PRO A 173 19.10 -21.47 8.30
CA PRO A 173 19.28 -22.90 8.53
C PRO A 173 20.39 -23.07 9.56
N THR A 174 20.05 -23.61 10.72
CA THR A 174 21.04 -24.10 11.68
C THR A 174 21.96 -25.02 10.90
N PRO A 175 23.29 -24.79 10.86
CA PRO A 175 24.18 -25.68 10.13
C PRO A 175 23.96 -27.09 10.67
N THR A 176 23.51 -28.00 9.80
CA THR A 176 23.54 -29.42 10.09
C THR A 176 24.98 -29.75 10.48
N PRO A 177 25.26 -30.33 11.66
CA PRO A 177 26.61 -30.69 12.03
C PRO A 177 27.19 -31.55 10.91
N ALA A 178 28.33 -31.12 10.35
CA ALA A 178 29.05 -31.89 9.36
C ALA A 178 29.26 -33.32 9.90
N PRO A 179 29.14 -34.37 9.06
CA PRO A 179 29.35 -35.73 9.52
C PRO A 179 30.72 -35.83 10.19
N SER A 180 30.73 -36.22 11.46
CA SER A 180 31.97 -36.49 12.18
C SER A 180 32.65 -37.69 11.53
N VAL A 181 33.89 -37.54 11.09
CA VAL A 181 34.70 -38.61 10.51
C VAL A 181 35.26 -39.48 11.63
N ASP A 182 35.08 -40.80 11.54
CA ASP A 182 35.60 -41.77 12.51
C ASP A 182 37.03 -42.17 12.15
N LYS A 183 37.97 -41.83 13.03
CA LYS A 183 39.41 -42.10 12.90
C LYS A 183 39.92 -43.23 13.80
N SER A 184 39.04 -43.90 14.54
CA SER A 184 39.42 -44.90 15.55
C SER A 184 40.22 -46.07 14.96
N GLY A 185 39.83 -46.57 13.78
CA GLY A 185 40.55 -47.62 13.07
C GLY A 185 41.96 -47.21 12.64
N LEU A 186 42.10 -46.01 12.06
CA LEU A 186 43.42 -45.47 11.67
C LEU A 186 44.33 -45.24 12.88
N GLN A 187 43.78 -44.72 13.98
CA GLN A 187 44.52 -44.50 15.23
C GLN A 187 45.02 -45.81 15.85
N HIS A 188 44.25 -46.89 15.74
CA HIS A 188 44.66 -48.21 16.21
C HIS A 188 45.92 -48.70 15.48
N GLU A 189 45.95 -48.63 14.16
CA GLU A 189 47.11 -49.07 13.36
C GLU A 189 48.35 -48.20 13.60
N ILE A 190 48.16 -46.88 13.69
CA ILE A 190 49.25 -45.96 14.05
C ILE A 190 49.83 -46.32 15.43
N ALA A 191 48.98 -46.65 16.41
CA ALA A 191 49.43 -47.04 17.75
C ALA A 191 50.20 -48.36 17.74
N ASN A 192 49.79 -49.34 16.92
CA ASN A 192 50.49 -50.62 16.75
C ASN A 192 51.87 -50.47 16.08
N SER A 193 52.10 -49.36 15.35
CA SER A 193 53.30 -49.19 14.55
C SER A 193 54.63 -49.30 15.29
N GLY A 194 54.64 -48.94 16.57
CA GLY A 194 55.82 -49.05 17.43
C GLY A 194 56.25 -50.50 17.69
N ASP A 195 55.30 -51.44 17.72
CA ASP A 195 55.59 -52.86 17.91
C ASP A 195 55.96 -53.52 16.59
N VAL A 196 55.30 -53.15 15.49
CA VAL A 196 55.68 -53.58 14.13
C VAL A 196 57.15 -53.22 13.83
N LYS A 197 57.59 -52.00 14.12
CA LYS A 197 58.98 -51.56 13.88
C LYS A 197 60.02 -52.30 14.74
N LYS A 198 59.61 -52.94 15.83
CA LYS A 198 60.49 -53.76 16.68
C LYS A 198 60.48 -55.24 16.28
N SER A 199 59.53 -55.66 15.44
CA SER A 199 59.37 -57.05 15.04
C SER A 199 60.51 -57.55 14.15
N ASP A 200 60.73 -58.87 14.16
CA ASP A 200 61.66 -59.52 13.24
C ASP A 200 61.19 -59.37 11.78
N ASP A 201 59.88 -59.32 11.54
CA ASP A 201 59.31 -59.10 10.20
C ASP A 201 59.82 -57.78 9.61
N TYR A 202 59.73 -56.68 10.36
CA TYR A 202 60.23 -55.38 9.92
C TYR A 202 61.77 -55.36 9.80
N ASN A 203 62.49 -55.86 10.79
CA ASN A 203 63.96 -55.82 10.82
C ASN A 203 64.60 -56.62 9.67
N ASN A 204 64.01 -57.77 9.34
CA ASN A 204 64.50 -58.67 8.29
C ASN A 204 63.92 -58.37 6.90
N ALA A 205 62.87 -57.54 6.80
CA ALA A 205 62.27 -57.18 5.52
C ALA A 205 63.27 -56.47 4.57
N PRO A 206 63.12 -56.61 3.25
CA PRO A 206 63.87 -55.81 2.26
C PRO A 206 63.75 -54.29 2.50
N SER A 207 64.75 -53.52 2.05
CA SER A 207 64.80 -52.07 2.29
C SER A 207 63.60 -51.31 1.70
N ASP A 208 63.11 -51.74 0.53
CA ASP A 208 61.95 -51.19 -0.16
C ASP A 208 60.64 -51.44 0.61
N LYS A 209 60.50 -52.61 1.26
CA LYS A 209 59.33 -52.94 2.08
C LYS A 209 59.29 -52.15 3.39
N LYS A 210 60.45 -51.97 4.04
CA LYS A 210 60.57 -51.08 5.20
C LYS A 210 60.19 -49.64 4.84
N GLN A 211 60.72 -49.12 3.73
CA GLN A 211 60.39 -47.77 3.26
C GLN A 211 58.91 -47.62 2.92
N ALA A 212 58.29 -48.63 2.29
CA ALA A 212 56.85 -48.61 2.00
C ALA A 212 56.01 -48.54 3.27
N TYR A 213 56.38 -49.29 4.32
CA TYR A 213 55.71 -49.23 5.62
C TYR A 213 55.91 -47.87 6.32
N ASP A 214 57.13 -47.35 6.33
CA ASP A 214 57.42 -46.02 6.90
C ASP A 214 56.61 -44.92 6.20
N HIS A 215 56.55 -44.95 4.87
CA HIS A 215 55.74 -43.99 4.09
C HIS A 215 54.24 -44.12 4.38
N ALA A 216 53.71 -45.35 4.47
CA ALA A 216 52.30 -45.56 4.80
C ALA A 216 51.96 -45.06 6.20
N LEU A 217 52.87 -45.22 7.16
CA LEU A 217 52.72 -44.71 8.53
C LEU A 217 52.75 -43.18 8.57
N ASP A 218 53.62 -42.53 7.80
CA ASP A 218 53.66 -41.07 7.72
C ASP A 218 52.36 -40.50 7.14
N HIS A 219 51.87 -41.09 6.03
CA HIS A 219 50.58 -40.71 5.43
C HIS A 219 49.40 -40.93 6.40
N ALA A 220 49.38 -42.06 7.12
CA ALA A 220 48.39 -42.32 8.16
C ALA A 220 48.39 -41.24 9.25
N ASN A 221 49.57 -40.79 9.69
CA ASN A 221 49.71 -39.72 10.67
C ASN A 221 49.25 -38.36 10.14
N GLU A 222 49.45 -38.07 8.85
CA GLU A 222 48.97 -36.84 8.20
C GLU A 222 47.45 -36.81 8.15
N VAL A 223 46.82 -37.88 7.65
CA VAL A 223 45.35 -38.02 7.59
C VAL A 223 44.72 -37.97 8.98
N ASN A 224 45.35 -38.58 9.99
CA ASN A 224 44.84 -38.52 11.37
C ASN A 224 44.85 -37.07 11.92
N LYS A 225 45.86 -36.25 11.58
CA LYS A 225 45.99 -34.85 12.03
C LYS A 225 45.13 -33.87 11.24
N ASP A 226 44.73 -34.20 10.01
CA ASP A 226 43.94 -33.30 9.16
C ASP A 226 42.49 -33.16 9.71
N PRO A 227 42.07 -31.97 10.17
CA PRO A 227 40.71 -31.75 10.68
C PRO A 227 39.63 -31.86 9.59
N ASN A 228 40.01 -31.82 8.31
CA ASN A 228 39.13 -31.92 7.15
C ASN A 228 39.25 -33.24 6.40
N ALA A 229 40.00 -34.22 6.94
CA ALA A 229 40.08 -35.55 6.34
C ALA A 229 38.68 -36.15 6.19
N THR A 230 38.38 -36.66 5.00
CA THR A 230 37.16 -37.40 4.69
C THR A 230 37.22 -38.84 5.23
N GLN A 231 36.08 -39.49 5.39
CA GLN A 231 36.04 -40.90 5.82
C GLN A 231 36.80 -41.81 4.84
N ASP A 232 36.74 -41.51 3.54
CA ASP A 232 37.46 -42.28 2.52
C ASP A 232 38.99 -42.14 2.67
N GLN A 233 39.49 -40.93 2.94
CA GLN A 233 40.92 -40.72 3.20
C GLN A 233 41.37 -41.48 4.46
N VAL A 234 40.55 -41.47 5.52
CA VAL A 234 40.84 -42.19 6.76
C VAL A 234 40.85 -43.70 6.54
N ASN A 235 39.86 -44.23 5.82
CA ASN A 235 39.77 -45.64 5.50
C ASN A 235 40.94 -46.08 4.60
N GLN A 236 41.25 -45.30 3.57
CA GLN A 236 42.35 -45.59 2.64
C GLN A 236 43.70 -45.61 3.37
N ALA A 237 43.96 -44.63 4.23
CA ALA A 237 45.20 -44.59 5.00
C ALA A 237 45.34 -45.78 5.96
N ALA A 238 44.24 -46.26 6.53
CA ALA A 238 44.25 -47.44 7.41
C ALA A 238 44.53 -48.74 6.62
N GLU A 239 43.90 -48.89 5.46
CA GLU A 239 44.13 -50.02 4.56
C GLU A 239 45.55 -50.04 3.99
N ASP A 240 46.08 -48.88 3.57
CA ASP A 240 47.45 -48.75 3.07
C ASP A 240 48.48 -49.14 4.13
N LEU A 241 48.27 -48.69 5.38
CA LEU A 241 49.15 -49.03 6.49
C LEU A 241 49.13 -50.54 6.80
N LYS A 242 47.94 -51.15 6.87
CA LYS A 242 47.80 -52.61 7.06
C LYS A 242 48.41 -53.41 5.92
N LYS A 243 48.23 -52.96 4.68
CA LYS A 243 48.81 -53.62 3.52
C LYS A 243 50.33 -53.58 3.58
N ALA A 244 50.89 -52.41 3.90
CA ALA A 244 52.33 -52.26 4.03
C ALA A 244 52.90 -53.11 5.19
N GLU A 245 52.17 -53.23 6.31
CA GLU A 245 52.53 -54.13 7.42
C GLU A 245 52.58 -55.60 6.95
N ASN A 246 51.55 -56.06 6.24
CA ASN A 246 51.51 -57.42 5.70
C ASN A 246 52.64 -57.70 4.70
N ASP A 247 53.01 -56.70 3.89
CA ASP A 247 54.11 -56.78 2.92
C ASP A 247 55.50 -56.87 3.57
N LEU A 248 55.62 -56.63 4.89
CA LEU A 248 56.86 -56.88 5.65
C LEU A 248 57.10 -58.38 5.90
N LYS A 249 56.03 -59.20 5.92
CA LYS A 249 56.15 -60.63 6.18
C LYS A 249 56.92 -61.30 5.03
N PRO A 250 57.90 -62.16 5.33
CA PRO A 250 58.66 -62.83 4.28
C PRO A 250 57.72 -63.67 3.40
N THR A 251 57.72 -63.40 2.10
CA THR A 251 57.12 -64.33 1.14
C THR A 251 57.98 -65.59 1.12
N PRO A 252 57.41 -66.81 1.15
CA PRO A 252 58.20 -68.03 1.09
C PRO A 252 59.01 -68.01 -0.21
N THR A 253 60.33 -67.96 -0.08
CA THR A 253 61.25 -68.09 -1.21
C THR A 253 60.93 -69.43 -1.89
N PRO A 254 60.65 -69.48 -3.22
CA PRO A 254 60.61 -70.76 -3.90
C PRO A 254 61.97 -71.42 -3.68
N THR A 255 61.96 -72.61 -3.08
CA THR A 255 63.16 -73.41 -2.86
C THR A 255 63.87 -73.60 -4.22
N PRO A 256 65.18 -73.32 -4.33
CA PRO A 256 65.88 -73.49 -5.59
C PRO A 256 65.82 -74.97 -5.99
N THR A 257 65.18 -75.25 -7.12
CA THR A 257 65.25 -76.55 -7.77
C THR A 257 66.73 -76.77 -8.16
N PRO A 258 67.36 -77.92 -7.83
CA PRO A 258 68.78 -78.12 -8.12
C PRO A 258 69.04 -78.07 -9.64
N SER A 259 70.01 -77.25 -10.05
CA SER A 259 70.47 -77.14 -11.43
C SER A 259 71.07 -78.47 -11.95
N PRO A 260 70.66 -78.97 -13.13
CA PRO A 260 71.41 -80.03 -13.81
C PRO A 260 72.67 -79.50 -14.53
N LEU A 261 73.76 -80.28 -14.41
CA LEU A 261 75.10 -80.16 -15.03
C LEU A 261 75.03 -80.29 -16.58
N PRO A 262 75.99 -79.77 -17.40
CA PRO A 262 75.67 -79.36 -18.77
C PRO A 262 75.88 -80.39 -19.90
N THR A 263 75.16 -80.11 -21.00
CA THR A 263 75.38 -80.37 -22.47
C THR A 263 75.20 -81.80 -23.04
N PRO A 264 74.99 -82.00 -24.38
CA PRO A 264 74.58 -81.10 -25.48
C PRO A 264 73.40 -81.63 -26.35
N GLY A 265 72.91 -80.81 -27.28
CA GLY A 265 71.71 -81.01 -28.10
C GLY A 265 71.72 -82.19 -29.10
N ALA A 266 70.50 -82.61 -29.45
CA ALA A 266 70.19 -83.74 -30.33
C ALA A 266 69.85 -83.32 -31.76
N GLY A 267 70.22 -84.17 -32.72
CA GLY A 267 69.75 -84.17 -34.10
C GLY A 267 69.89 -85.56 -34.74
N THR A 268 68.75 -86.13 -35.14
CA THR A 268 68.49 -87.02 -36.31
C THR A 268 69.16 -88.41 -36.46
N GLY A 269 68.31 -89.45 -36.39
CA GLY A 269 68.50 -90.87 -36.80
C GLY A 269 68.85 -91.82 -35.65
N ASN A 270 67.96 -92.64 -35.03
CA ASN A 270 66.77 -93.35 -35.54
C ASN A 270 65.66 -93.60 -34.46
N ALA A 271 64.41 -93.63 -34.96
CA ALA A 271 63.19 -94.35 -34.52
C ALA A 271 62.16 -93.72 -33.55
N GLY A 272 60.96 -93.46 -34.14
CA GLY A 272 59.62 -93.82 -33.60
C GLY A 272 58.92 -92.75 -32.76
N SER A 273 57.89 -92.03 -33.25
CA SER A 273 56.47 -92.40 -33.46
C SER A 273 55.57 -92.38 -32.20
N GLY A 274 54.47 -91.60 -32.32
CA GLY A 274 53.19 -91.73 -31.59
C GLY A 274 53.08 -90.88 -30.31
N SER A 275 52.21 -89.88 -30.13
CA SER A 275 50.75 -89.71 -30.32
C SER A 275 49.98 -89.74 -28.98
N GLU A 276 49.13 -88.70 -28.82
CA GLU A 276 47.84 -88.65 -28.10
C GLU A 276 47.69 -88.21 -26.62
N ALA A 277 46.68 -87.33 -26.47
CA ALA A 277 45.77 -87.04 -25.34
C ALA A 277 46.35 -86.35 -24.09
N GLY A 278 45.68 -85.41 -23.41
CA GLY A 278 44.33 -84.84 -23.55
C GLY A 278 43.98 -83.96 -22.32
N TYR A 279 43.14 -82.94 -22.57
CA TYR A 279 42.16 -82.22 -21.71
C TYR A 279 42.50 -81.68 -20.30
N GLY A 280 42.00 -80.46 -20.02
CA GLY A 280 41.63 -80.04 -18.66
C GLY A 280 41.47 -78.54 -18.44
N VAL A 281 40.38 -77.94 -18.92
CA VAL A 281 39.90 -76.58 -18.57
C VAL A 281 39.22 -76.64 -17.20
N ASN A 282 39.33 -75.59 -16.37
CA ASN A 282 38.28 -75.30 -15.39
C ASN A 282 38.14 -73.80 -15.11
N ASP A 283 37.02 -73.26 -15.57
CA ASP A 283 36.43 -71.97 -15.23
C ASP A 283 35.84 -72.00 -13.80
N ASN A 284 35.96 -70.90 -13.05
CA ASN A 284 34.97 -70.53 -12.03
C ASN A 284 34.97 -69.00 -11.80
N ALA A 285 33.87 -68.40 -12.23
CA ALA A 285 33.50 -66.97 -12.40
C ALA A 285 33.39 -66.15 -11.07
N PRO A 286 32.93 -64.85 -11.03
CA PRO A 286 32.38 -64.02 -12.10
C PRO A 286 32.78 -62.52 -12.15
N THR A 287 32.38 -61.92 -13.27
CA THR A 287 32.31 -60.49 -13.60
C THR A 287 31.21 -59.74 -12.84
N THR A 288 31.50 -58.54 -12.32
CA THR A 288 30.50 -57.48 -12.15
C THR A 288 31.12 -56.12 -12.43
N VAL A 289 30.66 -55.51 -13.51
CA VAL A 289 30.86 -54.11 -13.88
C VAL A 289 30.09 -53.24 -12.86
N ASP A 290 30.80 -52.29 -12.26
CA ASP A 290 30.27 -51.34 -11.29
C ASP A 290 29.21 -50.43 -11.94
N LYS A 291 28.04 -50.33 -11.29
CA LYS A 291 26.91 -49.46 -11.65
C LYS A 291 26.91 -48.20 -10.76
N GLY A 292 28.07 -47.57 -10.59
CA GLY A 292 28.25 -46.36 -9.78
C GLY A 292 28.07 -45.03 -10.53
N GLU A 293 28.08 -45.01 -11.86
CA GLU A 293 27.79 -43.78 -12.61
C GLU A 293 26.29 -43.57 -12.76
N LEU A 294 25.71 -42.68 -11.93
CA LEU A 294 24.64 -41.71 -12.21
C LEU A 294 23.75 -41.48 -10.98
N ASN A 295 24.11 -40.49 -10.14
CA ASN A 295 23.11 -39.73 -9.39
C ASN A 295 23.61 -38.31 -9.07
N ILE A 296 23.57 -37.42 -10.06
CA ILE A 296 23.55 -35.97 -9.82
C ILE A 296 22.17 -35.47 -10.24
N GLN A 297 21.32 -35.16 -9.26
CA GLN A 297 20.19 -34.25 -9.45
C GLN A 297 20.37 -33.04 -8.55
N ILE A 298 20.92 -32.01 -9.18
CA ILE A 298 20.81 -30.61 -8.80
C ILE A 298 19.35 -30.20 -9.07
N ASN A 299 18.67 -29.63 -8.07
CA ASN A 299 17.51 -28.73 -8.17
C ASN A 299 17.24 -28.18 -6.75
N SER A 300 17.54 -26.93 -6.42
CA SER A 300 16.69 -25.79 -6.78
C SER A 300 17.40 -24.46 -6.49
N ALA A 301 17.74 -23.72 -7.53
CA ALA A 301 17.90 -22.28 -7.47
C ALA A 301 17.37 -21.74 -8.80
N GLU A 302 16.30 -20.97 -8.74
CA GLU A 302 15.96 -19.85 -9.63
C GLU A 302 14.50 -19.47 -9.39
N SER A 303 14.29 -18.61 -8.39
CA SER A 303 13.12 -17.75 -8.30
C SER A 303 13.63 -16.33 -8.35
N ASP A 304 13.84 -15.83 -9.56
CA ASP A 304 13.78 -14.41 -9.88
C ASP A 304 13.44 -14.29 -11.36
N LEU A 305 12.25 -13.77 -11.65
CA LEU A 305 11.91 -12.91 -12.79
C LEU A 305 10.41 -12.59 -12.70
N GLN A 306 10.09 -11.46 -12.08
CA GLN A 306 8.98 -10.61 -12.51
C GLN A 306 9.58 -9.60 -13.50
N PRO A 307 8.90 -9.21 -14.59
CA PRO A 307 7.87 -8.18 -14.46
C PRO A 307 6.74 -8.18 -15.52
N GLY A 308 5.63 -7.49 -15.20
CA GLY A 308 4.98 -6.62 -16.19
C GLY A 308 3.54 -6.93 -16.62
N ASN A 309 2.61 -6.29 -15.92
CA ASN A 309 1.34 -5.71 -16.37
C ASN A 309 0.97 -5.72 -17.88
N ALA A 310 -0.17 -6.35 -18.21
CA ALA A 310 -1.18 -5.98 -19.23
C ALA A 310 -2.42 -6.84 -18.93
N GLY A 311 -3.65 -6.35 -18.73
CA GLY A 311 -4.40 -5.43 -19.57
C GLY A 311 -5.41 -6.22 -20.43
N SER A 312 -6.71 -5.95 -20.23
CA SER A 312 -7.86 -6.24 -21.13
C SER A 312 -8.54 -7.63 -21.12
N GLY A 313 -9.75 -7.69 -20.54
CA GLY A 313 -10.98 -7.65 -21.36
C GLY A 313 -11.61 -8.96 -21.91
N ASN A 314 -12.77 -9.30 -21.32
CA ASN A 314 -14.06 -9.64 -21.95
C ASN A 314 -14.31 -10.99 -22.68
N ALA A 315 -15.25 -11.79 -22.14
CA ALA A 315 -16.42 -12.44 -22.79
C ALA A 315 -17.04 -13.45 -21.79
N GLY A 316 -18.35 -13.63 -21.57
CA GLY A 316 -19.55 -13.03 -22.13
C GLY A 316 -20.81 -13.72 -21.52
N ASN A 317 -21.97 -13.06 -21.67
CA ASN A 317 -23.35 -13.61 -21.85
C ASN A 317 -23.95 -14.44 -20.68
N THR A 318 -25.10 -14.14 -20.08
CA THR A 318 -26.49 -14.11 -20.62
C THR A 318 -27.41 -13.23 -19.75
N ASN A 319 -28.09 -12.20 -20.28
CA ASN A 319 -29.41 -12.18 -20.96
C ASN A 319 -30.64 -12.57 -20.10
N ALA A 320 -31.41 -11.54 -19.70
CA ALA A 320 -32.89 -11.40 -19.66
C ALA A 320 -33.22 -10.27 -18.64
N GLY A 321 -34.01 -9.23 -18.87
CA GLY A 321 -34.88 -8.79 -19.96
C GLY A 321 -35.81 -7.68 -19.41
N ALA A 322 -36.13 -6.70 -20.25
CA ALA A 322 -37.18 -5.67 -20.13
C ALA A 322 -37.02 -4.57 -19.05
N GLY A 323 -37.28 -3.29 -19.30
CA GLY A 323 -37.87 -2.64 -20.47
C GLY A 323 -37.70 -1.12 -20.43
N ALA A 324 -37.76 -0.56 -21.64
CA ALA A 324 -37.62 0.82 -22.06
C ALA A 324 -38.34 1.89 -21.20
N ASN A 325 -37.73 3.08 -21.10
CA ASN A 325 -38.29 4.24 -21.82
C ASN A 325 -37.22 5.30 -22.10
N SER A 326 -37.28 5.79 -23.33
CA SER A 326 -36.50 6.81 -24.00
C SER A 326 -36.82 8.24 -23.55
N GLY A 327 -35.88 9.17 -23.78
CA GLY A 327 -36.27 10.49 -24.27
C GLY A 327 -35.36 11.67 -23.93
N ASN A 328 -34.62 12.12 -24.96
CA ASN A 328 -34.24 13.52 -25.25
C ASN A 328 -33.03 14.10 -24.47
N ALA A 329 -31.84 14.30 -25.03
CA ALA A 329 -31.35 14.93 -26.28
C ALA A 329 -31.29 16.47 -26.27
N ALA A 330 -30.13 16.95 -26.75
CA ALA A 330 -29.71 18.30 -27.12
C ALA A 330 -29.31 19.23 -25.95
N GLY A 331 -28.16 19.91 -25.98
CA GLY A 331 -27.15 20.07 -27.03
C GLY A 331 -26.23 21.25 -26.67
N SER A 332 -24.98 21.16 -27.13
CA SER A 332 -24.12 22.25 -27.59
C SER A 332 -23.90 23.48 -26.68
N ASN A 333 -22.64 23.76 -26.31
CA ASN A 333 -21.87 24.79 -27.02
C ASN A 333 -20.38 24.79 -26.61
N ALA A 334 -19.55 25.08 -27.60
CA ALA A 334 -18.12 25.33 -27.50
C ALA A 334 -17.81 26.65 -26.78
N GLY A 335 -16.59 26.78 -26.25
CA GLY A 335 -16.09 28.03 -25.69
C GLY A 335 -14.69 27.91 -25.10
N SER A 336 -13.70 28.07 -25.96
CA SER A 336 -12.28 28.25 -25.70
C SER A 336 -11.97 29.16 -24.50
N ASN A 337 -10.99 28.82 -23.65
CA ASN A 337 -9.95 29.77 -23.29
C ASN A 337 -8.71 29.07 -22.69
N ALA A 338 -7.60 29.16 -23.41
CA ALA A 338 -6.26 28.86 -22.92
C ALA A 338 -5.60 30.17 -22.47
N ASN A 339 -5.03 30.17 -21.26
CA ASN A 339 -4.06 31.11 -20.62
C ASN A 339 -4.34 30.99 -19.11
N ASN A 340 -3.41 30.78 -18.19
CA ASN A 340 -2.04 31.25 -18.10
C ASN A 340 -1.26 30.37 -17.09
N ALA A 341 0.04 30.27 -17.29
CA ALA A 341 0.99 29.57 -16.43
C ALA A 341 1.36 30.37 -15.16
N ALA A 342 1.78 29.62 -14.15
CA ALA A 342 2.86 29.93 -13.19
C ALA A 342 2.78 31.21 -12.34
N ASN A 343 2.41 31.04 -11.07
CA ASN A 343 3.16 31.52 -9.89
C ASN A 343 2.55 30.81 -8.65
N GLY A 344 3.26 30.07 -7.80
CA GLY A 344 4.55 30.37 -7.21
C GLY A 344 4.32 30.82 -5.76
N ALA A 345 4.30 29.84 -4.85
CA ALA A 345 4.49 29.88 -3.40
C ALA A 345 4.21 31.21 -2.64
N ASN A 346 3.12 31.22 -1.87
CA ASN A 346 2.94 32.12 -0.73
C ASN A 346 3.29 31.37 0.56
N SER A 347 4.44 31.67 1.16
CA SER A 347 4.80 31.24 2.52
C SER A 347 5.68 32.31 3.18
N ALA A 348 5.11 33.07 4.12
CA ALA A 348 5.69 33.44 5.42
C ALA A 348 4.94 34.65 6.00
N ALA A 349 4.16 34.38 7.04
CA ALA A 349 3.81 35.37 8.05
C ALA A 349 5.05 35.70 8.91
N VAL A 350 5.08 36.89 9.54
CA VAL A 350 5.09 37.02 11.02
C VAL A 350 5.01 38.51 11.43
N ASN A 351 4.07 38.72 12.35
CA ASN A 351 3.77 39.89 13.19
C ASN A 351 4.96 40.53 13.93
N ALA A 352 4.86 41.84 14.18
CA ALA A 352 5.00 42.42 15.53
C ALA A 352 4.60 43.92 15.53
N ALA A 353 3.41 44.23 16.05
CA ALA A 353 3.08 45.55 16.57
C ALA A 353 2.67 45.36 18.03
N VAL A 354 3.52 45.78 18.96
CA VAL A 354 3.21 45.85 20.39
C VAL A 354 2.92 47.30 20.75
N GLU A 355 1.78 47.44 21.41
CA GLU A 355 1.12 48.64 21.88
C GLU A 355 2.00 49.52 22.78
N SER A 356 1.95 50.83 22.53
CA SER A 356 2.20 51.85 23.53
C SER A 356 0.86 52.45 23.90
N ASN A 357 0.40 52.26 25.13
CA ASN A 357 -0.58 53.17 25.71
C ASN A 357 -0.32 53.40 27.19
N GLN A 358 -0.34 54.69 27.53
CA GLN A 358 0.05 55.30 28.78
C GLN A 358 -1.06 55.19 29.83
N ALA A 359 -0.67 55.00 31.10
CA ALA A 359 -1.14 55.75 32.27
C ALA A 359 -0.28 55.36 33.49
#